data_AF-A0A062UTH9-F1
#
_entry.id   AF-A0A062UTH9-F1
#
_cell.length_a   1.000
_cell.length_b   1.000
_cell.length_c   1.000
_cell.angle_alpha   90.00
_cell.angle_beta   90.00
_cell.angle_gamma   90.00
#
_symmetry.space_group_name_H-M   'P 1'
#
loop_
_entity.id
_entity.type
_entity.pdbx_description
1 polymer ?
#
loop_
_entity_poly.entity_id
_entity_poly.type
_entity_poly.pdbx_seq_one_letter_code
_entity_poly.pdbx_strand_id
1 'polypeptide(L)'
;MDHRPFTSYIVIALILVSIFSPAATASIVYGPVKFERTNGAPATVQDNFSLSRINGNYTLYIQNGDEENNQSSSSLIRLNGETVVRTNEFNQNIRLIEKNISVQEKNELEIQV
;
A
#
# COMPACT_ATOMS: atom_id res chain seq x y z
N MET A 1 -55.92 -15.76 -17.01
CA MET A 1 -54.64 -16.30 -17.54
C MET A 1 -53.55 -15.79 -16.62
N ASP A 2 -53.14 -16.67 -15.72
CA ASP A 2 -52.38 -16.37 -14.53
C ASP A 2 -50.90 -16.07 -14.85
N HIS A 3 -50.48 -14.83 -14.55
CA HIS A 3 -49.06 -14.52 -14.42
C HIS A 3 -48.57 -15.07 -13.08
N ARG A 4 -47.88 -16.20 -13.21
CA ARG A 4 -47.45 -17.11 -12.14
C ARG A 4 -46.63 -16.36 -11.07
N PRO A 5 -46.92 -16.56 -9.76
CA PRO A 5 -46.15 -15.95 -8.67
C PRO A 5 -44.65 -16.32 -8.69
N PHE A 6 -44.28 -17.35 -9.45
CA PHE A 6 -42.93 -17.88 -9.61
C PHE A 6 -41.92 -16.87 -10.20
N THR A 7 -42.34 -15.96 -11.08
CA THR A 7 -41.42 -14.98 -11.70
C THR A 7 -41.01 -13.86 -10.74
N SER A 8 -41.89 -13.43 -9.83
CA SER A 8 -41.55 -12.45 -8.79
C SER A 8 -40.52 -12.98 -7.79
N TYR A 9 -40.62 -14.25 -7.38
CA TYR A 9 -39.65 -14.84 -6.45
C TYR A 9 -38.25 -14.97 -7.06
N ILE A 10 -38.14 -15.23 -8.37
CA ILE A 10 -36.84 -15.31 -9.07
C ILE A 10 -36.16 -13.94 -9.13
N VAL A 11 -36.91 -12.87 -9.38
CA VAL A 11 -36.35 -11.50 -9.41
C VAL A 11 -35.92 -11.05 -8.01
N ILE A 12 -36.70 -11.37 -6.98
CA ILE A 12 -36.35 -11.07 -5.58
C ILE A 12 -35.09 -11.85 -5.16
N ALA A 13 -34.98 -13.13 -5.53
CA ALA A 13 -33.80 -13.95 -5.24
C ALA A 13 -32.53 -13.42 -5.95
N LEU A 14 -32.64 -12.90 -7.17
CA LEU A 14 -31.50 -12.33 -7.90
C LEU A 14 -30.97 -11.04 -7.26
N ILE A 15 -31.85 -10.19 -6.72
CA ILE A 15 -31.48 -8.95 -6.03
C ILE A 15 -30.79 -9.22 -4.68
N LEU A 16 -31.18 -10.29 -3.98
CA LEU A 16 -30.57 -10.69 -2.71
C LEU A 16 -29.12 -11.21 -2.84
N VAL A 17 -28.75 -11.77 -4.00
CA VAL A 17 -27.39 -12.29 -4.25
C VAL A 17 -26.39 -11.17 -4.60
N SER A 18 -26.86 -10.04 -5.15
CA SER A 18 -25.99 -8.93 -5.62
C SER A 18 -25.40 -8.03 -4.52
N ILE A 19 -25.73 -8.23 -3.25
CA ILE A 19 -25.29 -7.35 -2.15
C ILE A 19 -24.02 -7.88 -1.45
N PHE A 20 -23.58 -9.10 -1.77
CA PHE A 20 -22.40 -9.68 -1.15
C PHE A 20 -21.13 -9.37 -1.97
N SER A 21 -20.67 -8.13 -1.91
CA SER A 21 -19.31 -7.79 -2.32
C SER A 21 -18.35 -8.28 -1.23
N PRO A 22 -17.46 -9.25 -1.49
CA PRO A 22 -16.43 -9.59 -0.52
C PRO A 22 -15.59 -8.35 -0.28
N ALA A 23 -15.53 -7.88 0.97
CA ALA A 23 -14.59 -6.85 1.35
C ALA A 23 -13.18 -7.42 1.15
N ALA A 24 -12.40 -6.83 0.23
CA ALA A 24 -11.01 -7.18 0.07
C ALA A 24 -10.26 -6.67 1.30
N THR A 25 -9.90 -7.57 2.22
CA THR A 25 -9.05 -7.25 3.36
C THR A 25 -7.61 -7.06 2.86
N ALA A 26 -7.10 -5.83 2.93
CA ALA A 26 -5.69 -5.59 2.74
C ALA A 26 -4.91 -6.26 3.87
N SER A 27 -3.93 -7.09 3.52
CA SER A 27 -3.03 -7.73 4.47
C SER A 27 -1.64 -7.10 4.33
N ILE A 28 -1.02 -6.77 5.46
CA ILE A 28 0.35 -6.27 5.48
C ILE A 28 1.29 -7.43 5.17
N VAL A 29 2.01 -7.33 4.05
CA VAL A 29 2.97 -8.36 3.61
C VAL A 29 4.41 -8.05 4.01
N TYR A 30 4.69 -6.82 4.41
CA TYR A 30 5.98 -6.34 4.89
C TYR A 30 5.78 -5.07 5.74
N GLY A 31 6.53 -4.95 6.84
CA GLY A 31 6.44 -3.83 7.79
C GLY A 31 5.36 -3.97 8.88
N PRO A 32 5.12 -2.92 9.69
CA PRO A 32 5.74 -1.59 9.63
C PRO A 32 7.23 -1.58 10.04
N VAL A 33 8.03 -0.73 9.41
CA VAL A 33 9.44 -0.51 9.76
C VAL A 33 9.67 0.99 9.93
N LYS A 34 10.31 1.40 11.03
CA LYS A 34 10.67 2.80 11.29
C LYS A 34 12.11 3.04 10.84
N PHE A 35 12.31 4.10 10.06
CA PHE A 35 13.62 4.53 9.59
C PHE A 35 13.94 5.89 10.18
N GLU A 36 15.03 5.97 10.93
CA GLU A 36 15.51 7.21 11.56
C GLU A 36 16.86 7.60 10.97
N ARG A 37 17.09 8.90 10.81
CA ARG A 37 18.35 9.43 10.33
C ARG A 37 19.38 9.40 11.46
N THR A 38 20.52 8.74 11.23
CA THR A 38 21.68 8.86 12.12
C THR A 38 22.49 10.12 11.79
N ASN A 39 23.05 10.78 12.80
CA ASN A 39 23.77 12.05 12.62
C ASN A 39 24.97 11.91 11.66
N GLY A 40 25.10 12.82 10.69
CA GLY A 40 26.36 13.08 9.95
C GLY A 40 26.34 12.95 8.42
N ALA A 41 25.39 12.23 7.81
CA ALA A 41 25.25 12.09 6.35
C ALA A 41 23.81 11.68 5.98
N PRO A 42 23.38 11.74 4.69
CA PRO A 42 22.17 11.03 4.27
C PRO A 42 22.33 9.55 4.64
N ALA A 43 21.42 9.02 5.44
CA ALA A 43 21.46 7.61 5.79
C ALA A 43 20.77 6.85 4.66
N THR A 44 21.55 6.08 3.89
CA THR A 44 20.98 5.08 2.99
C THR A 44 20.73 3.83 3.83
N VAL A 45 19.46 3.49 4.03
CA VAL A 45 19.04 2.25 4.68
C VAL A 45 18.54 1.30 3.62
N GLN A 46 19.02 0.07 3.67
CA GLN A 46 18.57 -1.01 2.81
C GLN A 46 17.94 -2.11 3.65
N ASP A 47 16.81 -2.63 3.21
CA ASP A 47 16.18 -3.81 3.79
C ASP A 47 15.72 -4.78 2.70
N ASN A 48 15.69 -6.07 3.02
CA ASN A 48 15.34 -7.13 2.09
C ASN A 48 14.13 -7.91 2.61
N PHE A 49 13.16 -8.16 1.75
CA PHE A 49 11.98 -8.95 2.10
C PHE A 49 11.57 -9.91 0.99
N SER A 50 10.89 -11.00 1.35
CA SER A 50 10.41 -12.00 0.40
C SER A 50 8.91 -12.21 0.52
N LEU A 51 8.26 -12.43 -0.62
CA LEU A 51 6.83 -12.67 -0.73
C LEU A 51 6.57 -14.07 -1.29
N SER A 52 5.66 -14.82 -0.68
CA SER A 52 5.25 -16.15 -1.15
C SER A 52 4.26 -16.10 -2.31
N ARG A 53 3.68 -14.93 -2.58
CA ARG A 53 2.68 -14.69 -3.62
C ARG A 53 2.86 -13.26 -4.13
N ILE A 54 2.85 -13.08 -5.46
CA ILE A 54 3.09 -11.80 -6.16
C ILE A 54 1.98 -11.41 -7.15
N ASN A 55 0.87 -12.17 -7.20
CA ASN A 55 -0.20 -11.99 -8.19
C ASN A 55 -1.35 -11.07 -7.73
N GLY A 56 -1.08 -10.17 -6.79
CA GLY A 56 -2.03 -9.18 -6.29
C GLY A 56 -1.63 -7.74 -6.63
N ASN A 57 -2.48 -6.78 -6.25
CA ASN A 57 -2.11 -5.36 -6.22
C ASN A 57 -1.43 -5.06 -4.89
N TYR A 58 -0.31 -4.33 -4.93
CA TYR A 58 0.45 -3.96 -3.75
C TYR A 58 0.50 -2.44 -3.63
N THR A 59 0.28 -1.96 -2.42
CA THR A 59 0.36 -0.55 -2.08
C THR A 59 1.45 -0.36 -1.03
N LEU A 60 2.39 0.53 -1.31
CA LEU A 60 3.35 1.04 -0.34
C LEU A 60 2.69 2.17 0.44
N TYR A 61 2.64 2.02 1.76
CA TYR A 61 2.20 3.04 2.70
C TYR A 61 3.42 3.58 3.45
N ILE A 62 3.63 4.90 3.38
CA ILE A 62 4.72 5.57 4.10
C ILE A 62 4.10 6.63 5.02
N GLN A 63 4.32 6.46 6.31
CA GLN A 63 4.11 7.50 7.28
C GLN A 63 5.34 8.43 7.28
N ASN A 64 5.16 9.68 6.87
CA ASN A 64 6.24 10.66 6.83
C ASN A 64 6.33 11.37 8.18
N GLY A 65 7.36 11.01 8.97
CA GLY A 65 7.55 11.47 10.34
C GLY A 65 6.53 10.90 11.32
N ASP A 66 6.66 11.29 12.58
CA ASP A 66 5.73 10.97 13.66
C ASP A 66 4.92 12.22 14.07
N GLU A 67 4.18 12.13 15.18
CA GLU A 67 3.36 13.22 15.70
C GLU A 67 4.20 14.43 16.18
N GLU A 68 5.51 14.29 16.32
CA GLU A 68 6.41 15.30 16.90
C GLU A 68 6.99 16.29 15.86
N ASN A 69 6.38 16.38 14.68
CA ASN A 69 6.82 17.24 13.57
C ASN A 69 8.20 16.89 12.96
N ASN A 70 8.54 15.60 12.93
CA ASN A 70 9.78 15.07 12.37
C ASN A 70 9.64 14.59 10.90
N GLN A 71 8.83 15.25 10.10
CA GLN A 71 8.63 14.88 8.69
C GLN A 71 9.92 15.05 7.91
N SER A 72 10.18 14.10 7.01
CA SER A 72 11.16 14.28 5.96
C SER A 72 10.65 15.28 4.92
N SER A 73 11.55 16.13 4.45
CA SER A 73 11.32 17.04 3.33
C SER A 73 11.87 16.55 2.00
N SER A 74 12.67 15.47 1.99
CA SER A 74 13.45 15.12 0.80
C SER A 74 13.90 13.66 0.73
N SER A 75 13.17 12.74 1.36
CA SER A 75 13.51 11.31 1.29
C SER A 75 13.32 10.74 -0.12
N LEU A 76 14.14 9.75 -0.47
CA LEU A 76 14.02 8.99 -1.73
C LEU A 76 13.78 7.53 -1.40
N ILE A 77 12.79 6.91 -2.04
CA ILE A 77 12.50 5.48 -1.85
C ILE A 77 12.63 4.76 -3.19
N ARG A 78 13.40 3.68 -3.18
CA ARG A 78 13.58 2.78 -4.31
C ARG A 78 13.18 1.36 -3.92
N LEU A 79 12.49 0.68 -4.82
CA LEU A 79 12.15 -0.73 -4.70
C LEU A 79 12.77 -1.47 -5.88
N ASN A 80 13.61 -2.47 -5.62
CA ASN A 80 14.30 -3.24 -6.66
C ASN A 80 15.07 -2.35 -7.67
N GLY A 81 15.66 -1.27 -7.17
CA GLY A 81 16.35 -0.28 -7.99
C GLY A 81 15.45 0.70 -8.75
N GLU A 82 14.12 0.60 -8.68
CA GLU A 82 13.20 1.59 -9.28
C GLU A 82 12.79 2.64 -8.25
N THR A 83 12.87 3.93 -8.61
CA THR A 83 12.37 5.01 -7.74
C THR A 83 10.84 5.00 -7.68
N VAL A 84 10.30 4.64 -6.51
CA VAL A 84 8.86 4.59 -6.26
C VAL A 84 8.33 5.85 -5.58
N VAL A 85 9.16 6.57 -4.81
CA VAL A 85 8.82 7.88 -4.24
C VAL A 85 10.02 8.81 -4.41
N ARG A 86 9.79 9.98 -5.03
CA ARG A 86 10.80 11.01 -5.26
C ARG A 86 10.90 11.98 -4.09
N THR A 87 12.03 12.67 -4.00
CA THR A 87 12.30 13.66 -2.94
C THR A 87 11.27 14.78 -2.88
N ASN A 88 10.74 15.22 -4.02
CA ASN A 88 9.71 16.27 -4.09
C ASN A 88 8.29 15.81 -3.72
N GLU A 89 8.07 14.50 -3.55
CA GLU A 89 6.82 13.95 -3.00
C GLU A 89 6.81 14.03 -1.46
N PHE A 90 7.97 14.29 -0.84
CA PHE A 90 8.10 14.60 0.58
C PHE A 90 8.04 16.12 0.81
N ASN A 91 7.38 16.53 1.89
CA ASN A 91 7.51 17.85 2.49
C ASN A 91 6.91 17.84 3.90
N GLN A 92 7.11 18.93 4.64
CA GLN A 92 6.69 19.08 6.04
C GLN A 92 5.16 19.01 6.25
N ASN A 93 4.35 19.11 5.20
CA ASN A 93 2.88 19.07 5.29
C ASN A 93 2.29 17.71 4.88
N ILE A 94 3.12 16.79 4.37
CA ILE A 94 2.67 15.46 3.94
C ILE A 94 2.92 14.47 5.08
N ARG A 95 1.84 13.83 5.55
CA ARG A 95 1.88 12.81 6.62
C ARG A 95 1.85 11.38 6.09
N LEU A 96 1.19 11.16 4.95
CA LEU A 96 0.98 9.84 4.36
C LEU A 96 1.26 9.92 2.86
N ILE A 97 2.05 8.95 2.37
CA ILE A 97 2.27 8.73 0.94
C ILE A 97 1.82 7.30 0.63
N GLU A 98 0.99 7.16 -0.40
CA GLU A 98 0.49 5.89 -0.90
C GLU A 98 0.91 5.70 -2.35
N LYS A 99 1.54 4.57 -2.68
CA LYS A 99 1.94 4.24 -4.05
C LYS A 99 1.55 2.82 -4.41
N ASN A 100 0.91 2.64 -5.56
CA ASN A 100 0.84 1.32 -6.18
C ASN A 100 2.25 0.93 -6.64
N ILE A 101 2.69 -0.27 -6.25
CA ILE A 101 4.04 -0.77 -6.52
C ILE A 101 3.99 -2.15 -7.17
N SER A 102 5.05 -2.45 -7.93
CA SER A 102 5.30 -3.79 -8.46
C SER A 102 6.32 -4.49 -7.57
N VAL A 103 5.99 -5.68 -7.08
CA VAL A 103 6.85 -6.49 -6.21
C VAL A 103 7.33 -7.74 -6.93
N GLN A 104 8.44 -8.28 -6.47
CA GLN A 104 9.01 -9.56 -6.88
C GLN A 104 8.93 -10.57 -5.73
N GLU A 105 9.37 -11.81 -5.94
CA GLU A 105 9.45 -12.80 -4.85
C GLU A 105 10.49 -12.40 -3.81
N LYS A 106 11.58 -11.76 -4.24
CA LYS A 106 12.61 -11.17 -3.40
C LYS A 106 12.72 -9.70 -3.74
N ASN A 107 12.64 -8.85 -2.73
CA ASN A 107 12.66 -7.41 -2.93
C ASN A 107 13.74 -6.77 -2.08
N GLU A 108 14.36 -5.74 -2.66
CA GLU A 108 15.26 -4.83 -1.97
C GLU A 108 14.57 -3.46 -1.87
N LEU A 109 14.43 -2.96 -0.66
CA LEU A 109 13.92 -1.62 -0.36
C LEU A 109 15.10 -0.74 0.04
N GLU A 110 15.35 0.32 -0.71
CA GLU A 110 16.35 1.34 -0.37
C GLU A 110 15.65 2.65 -0.02
N ILE A 111 16.05 3.24 1.10
CA ILE A 111 15.53 4.50 1.61
C ILE A 111 16.70 5.42 1.88
N GLN A 112 16.68 6.61 1.29
CA GLN A 112 17.62 7.68 1.59
C GLN A 112 16.89 8.73 2.41
N VAL A 113 17.29 8.90 3.67
CA VAL A 113 16.73 9.88 4.64
C VAL A 113 17.69 11.01 4.99
#